data_AF-D3SG68-F1
#
_entry.id   AF-D3SG68-F1
#
_cell.length_a   1.000
_cell.length_b   1.000
_cell.length_c   1.000
_cell.angle_alpha   90.00
_cell.angle_beta   90.00
_cell.angle_gamma   90.00
#
_symmetry.space_group_name_H-M   'P 1'
#
loop_
_entity.id
_entity.type
_entity.pdbx_description
1 polymer ?
#
loop_
_entity_poly.entity_id
_entity_poly.type
_entity_poly.pdbx_seq_one_letter_code
_entity_poly.pdbx_strand_id
1 'polypeptide(L)' 'MELRIKGTDTLLNGTKEVIEGVALVQGIEEDGTPIYVGETQVHWNSQRTVLEDGKVIWVTEDGKEIALNPDQIENVPDE' A
#
# COMPACT_ATOMS: atom_id res chain seq x y z
N MET A 1 9.38 -18.55 -2.48
CA MET A 1 9.27 -18.43 -1.03
C MET A 1 8.02 -17.64 -0.81
N GLU A 2 7.11 -18.14 0.01
CA GLU A 2 5.84 -17.48 0.29
C GLU A 2 5.89 -16.80 1.66
N LEU A 3 5.08 -15.75 1.83
CA LEU A 3 4.85 -15.11 3.12
C LEU A 3 3.46 -15.51 3.61
N ARG A 4 3.36 -15.91 4.88
CA ARG A 4 2.07 -16.28 5.51
C ARG A 4 1.88 -15.59 6.84
N ILE A 5 0.62 -15.47 7.26
CA ILE A 5 0.30 -15.14 8.65
C ILE A 5 0.64 -16.36 9.50
N LYS A 6 1.53 -16.15 10.48
CA LYS A 6 2.08 -17.20 11.32
C LYS A 6 0.99 -18.04 11.99
N GLY A 7 1.08 -19.35 11.83
CA GLY A 7 0.11 -20.30 12.39
C GLY A 7 -1.21 -20.38 11.62
N THR A 8 -1.23 -19.92 10.37
CA THR A 8 -2.38 -20.06 9.46
C THR A 8 -1.89 -20.44 8.05
N ASP A 9 -2.81 -20.86 7.19
CA ASP A 9 -2.53 -21.07 5.77
C ASP A 9 -2.71 -19.80 4.92
N THR A 10 -3.02 -18.65 5.52
CA THR A 10 -3.31 -17.41 4.78
C THR A 10 -2.03 -16.83 4.17
N LEU A 11 -1.99 -16.79 2.83
CA LEU A 11 -0.90 -16.19 2.06
C LEU A 11 -0.97 -14.65 2.06
N LEU A 12 0.21 -14.02 2.08
CA LEU A 12 0.41 -12.59 1.91
C LEU A 12 1.03 -12.31 0.54
N ASN A 13 0.28 -11.68 -0.36
CA ASN A 13 0.68 -11.43 -1.75
C ASN A 13 1.40 -10.08 -1.95
N GLY A 14 1.39 -9.21 -0.95
CA GLY A 14 2.06 -7.92 -1.01
C GLY A 14 1.68 -7.00 0.14
N THR A 15 1.93 -5.71 -0.03
CA THR A 15 1.55 -4.68 0.95
C THR A 15 0.73 -3.59 0.29
N LYS A 16 -0.10 -2.90 1.08
CA LYS A 16 -0.70 -1.65 0.63
C LYS A 16 0.40 -0.61 0.47
N GLU A 17 0.38 0.12 -0.64
CA GLU A 17 1.41 1.10 -0.97
C GLU A 17 0.82 2.46 -1.27
N VAL A 18 1.64 3.49 -1.08
CA VAL A 18 1.42 4.84 -1.57
C VAL A 18 2.52 5.20 -2.55
N ILE A 19 2.13 5.83 -3.65
CA ILE A 19 3.04 6.34 -4.67
C ILE A 19 2.75 7.84 -4.79
N GLU A 20 3.81 8.64 -4.74
CA GLU A 20 3.68 10.08 -4.86
C GLU A 20 3.39 10.46 -6.32
N GLY A 21 2.51 11.43 -6.50
CA GLY A 21 2.16 11.97 -7.80
C GLY A 21 2.00 13.49 -7.74
N VAL A 22 2.24 14.14 -8.87
CA VAL A 22 2.06 15.58 -9.04
C VAL A 22 0.99 15.81 -10.09
N ALA A 23 -0.15 16.36 -9.66
CA ALA A 23 -1.25 16.70 -10.54
C ALA A 23 -1.15 18.16 -10.98
N LEU A 24 -1.51 18.44 -12.24
CA LEU A 24 -1.66 19.81 -12.72
C LEU A 24 -2.96 20.42 -12.18
N VAL A 25 -2.88 21.68 -11.78
CA VAL A 25 -3.99 22.44 -11.18
C VAL A 25 -4.23 23.69 -12.03
N GLN A 26 -5.49 23.96 -12.39
CA GLN A 26 -5.90 25.15 -13.14
C GLN A 26 -6.46 26.27 -12.26
N GLY A 27 -6.82 25.95 -11.02
CA GLY A 27 -7.41 26.91 -10.10
C GLY A 27 -7.73 26.30 -8.75
N ILE A 28 -8.51 27.02 -7.97
CA ILE A 28 -8.94 26.65 -6.62
C ILE A 28 -10.39 27.12 -6.44
N GLU A 29 -11.22 26.29 -5.82
CA GLU A 29 -12.58 26.65 -5.40
C GLU A 29 -12.54 27.62 -4.20
N GLU A 30 -13.68 28.25 -3.87
CA GLU A 30 -13.78 29.18 -2.73
C GLU A 30 -13.47 28.52 -1.37
N ASP A 31 -13.67 27.21 -1.26
CA ASP A 31 -13.39 26.42 -0.05
C ASP A 31 -11.93 25.93 0.06
N GLY A 32 -11.09 26.26 -0.93
CA GLY A 32 -9.70 25.84 -0.99
C GLY A 32 -9.46 24.52 -1.73
N THR A 33 -10.50 23.87 -2.27
CA THR A 33 -10.35 22.64 -3.06
C THR A 33 -9.63 22.92 -4.38
N PRO A 34 -8.52 22.23 -4.71
CA PRO A 34 -7.84 22.42 -5.98
C PRO A 34 -8.69 21.93 -7.16
N ILE A 35 -8.75 22.72 -8.23
CA ILE A 35 -9.38 22.34 -9.49
C ILE A 35 -8.29 21.75 -10.39
N TYR A 36 -8.33 20.43 -10.58
CA TYR A 36 -7.36 19.70 -11.40
C TYR A 36 -7.62 19.85 -12.90
N VAL A 37 -6.57 19.74 -13.70
CA VAL A 37 -6.63 19.72 -15.17
C VAL A 37 -5.56 18.79 -15.73
N GLY A 38 -5.76 18.26 -16.94
CA GLY A 38 -4.73 17.48 -17.63
C GLY A 38 -4.41 16.16 -16.94
N GLU A 39 -3.12 15.89 -16.73
CA GLU A 39 -2.60 14.61 -16.27
C GLU A 39 -1.97 14.70 -14.87
N THR A 40 -1.77 13.53 -14.26
CA THR A 40 -0.96 13.39 -13.03
C THR A 40 0.34 12.66 -13.38
N GLN A 41 1.47 13.28 -13.08
CA GLN A 41 2.77 12.63 -13.16
C GLN A 41 2.96 11.73 -11.95
N VAL A 42 3.03 10.42 -12.16
CA VAL A 42 3.29 9.44 -11.11
C VAL A 42 4.80 9.23 -10.97
N HIS A 43 5.33 9.41 -9.76
CA HIS A 43 6.73 9.12 -9.45
C HIS A 43 6.86 7.66 -9.05
N TRP A 44 6.91 6.76 -10.03
CA TRP A 44 6.85 5.30 -9.79
C TRP A 44 7.87 4.80 -8.75
N ASN A 45 9.08 5.36 -8.76
CA ASN A 45 10.15 4.99 -7.82
C ASN A 45 9.99 5.58 -6.40
N SER A 46 8.93 6.34 -6.12
CA SER A 46 8.61 6.85 -4.77
C SER A 46 7.76 5.89 -3.94
N GLN A 47 7.41 4.74 -4.51
CA GLN A 47 6.60 3.69 -3.89
C GLN A 47 7.10 3.34 -2.48
N ARG A 48 6.18 3.38 -1.52
CA ARG A 48 6.44 2.99 -0.14
C ARG A 48 5.23 2.31 0.48
N THR A 49 5.49 1.37 1.39
CA THR A 49 4.46 0.67 2.15
C THR A 49 3.69 1.62 3.07
N VAL A 50 2.37 1.47 3.12
CA VAL A 50 1.49 2.17 4.07
C VAL A 50 1.58 1.53 5.44
N LEU A 51 1.59 2.38 6.47
CA LEU A 51 1.56 1.95 7.86
C LEU A 51 0.23 2.34 8.53
N GLU A 52 -0.32 1.44 9.33
CA GLU A 52 -1.42 1.70 10.25
C GLU A 52 -0.91 1.47 11.67
N ASP A 53 -0.94 2.51 12.51
CA ASP A 53 -0.40 2.47 13.89
C ASP A 53 1.04 1.91 13.97
N GLY A 54 1.88 2.24 12.98
CA GLY A 54 3.27 1.79 12.88
C GLY A 54 3.45 0.36 12.35
N LYS A 55 2.38 -0.35 12.01
CA LYS A 55 2.40 -1.70 11.43
C LYS A 55 2.26 -1.64 9.92
N VAL A 56 2.90 -2.58 9.22
CA VAL A 56 2.73 -2.73 7.78
C VAL A 56 1.33 -3.27 7.48
N ILE A 57 0.64 -2.65 6.53
CA ILE A 57 -0.60 -3.20 5.96
C ILE A 57 -0.24 -4.20 4.87
N TRP A 58 -0.44 -5.48 5.15
CA TRP A 58 -0.30 -6.57 4.19
C TRP A 58 -1.59 -6.81 3.43
N VAL A 59 -1.46 -7.32 2.21
CA VAL A 59 -2.58 -7.74 1.37
C VAL A 59 -2.53 -9.26 1.23
N THR A 60 -3.60 -9.92 1.67
CA THR A 60 -3.75 -11.37 1.56
C THR A 60 -4.08 -11.80 0.13
N GLU A 61 -4.02 -13.11 -0.15
CA GLU A 61 -4.41 -13.65 -1.45
C GLU A 61 -5.85 -13.39 -1.90
N ASP A 62 -6.77 -13.22 -0.94
CA ASP A 62 -8.17 -12.85 -1.20
C ASP A 62 -8.39 -11.32 -1.25
N GLY A 63 -7.31 -10.54 -1.24
CA GLY A 63 -7.34 -9.08 -1.37
C GLY A 63 -7.70 -8.33 -0.10
N LYS A 64 -7.72 -8.98 1.07
CA LYS A 64 -7.97 -8.31 2.36
C LYS A 64 -6.72 -7.60 2.84
N GLU A 65 -6.91 -6.40 3.39
CA GLU A 65 -5.88 -5.63 4.05
C GLU A 65 -5.81 -5.98 5.54
N ILE A 66 -4.61 -6.23 6.07
CA ILE A 66 -4.39 -6.53 7.48
C ILE A 66 -3.08 -5.90 8.01
N ALA A 67 -3.17 -5.16 9.10
CA ALA A 67 -2.03 -4.55 9.77
C ALA A 67 -1.32 -5.58 10.69
N LEU A 68 -0.08 -5.94 10.35
CA LEU A 68 0.70 -6.97 11.06
C LEU A 68 2.07 -6.46 11.49
N ASN A 69 2.54 -6.95 12.65
CA ASN A 69 3.93 -6.84 13.06
C ASN A 69 4.78 -7.95 12.40
N PRO A 70 6.11 -7.74 12.26
CA PRO A 70 6.99 -8.74 11.66
C PRO A 70 7.00 -10.12 12.36
N ASP A 71 6.74 -10.19 13.66
CA ASP A 71 6.71 -11.44 14.44
C ASP A 71 5.45 -12.29 14.19
N GLN A 72 4.47 -11.73 13.49
CA GLN A 72 3.21 -12.39 13.09
C GLN A 72 3.30 -12.98 11.67
N ILE A 73 4.46 -12.91 11.02
CA ILE A 73 4.67 -13.33 9.63
C ILE A 73 5.76 -14.38 9.58
N GLU A 74 5.61 -15.38 8.71
CA GLU A 74 6.62 -16.40 8.48
C GLU A 74 6.93 -16.58 6.99
N ASN A 75 8.20 -16.90 6.71
CA ASN A 75 8.64 -17.31 5.37
C ASN A 75 8.41 -18.81 5.24
N VAL A 76 7.67 -19.21 4.21
CA VAL A 76 7.48 -20.61 3.84
C VAL A 76 8.37 -20.90 2.62
N PRO A 77 9.33 -21.84 2.73
CA PRO A 77 10.14 -22.26 1.60
C PRO A 77 9.26 -22.80 0.46
N ASP A 78 9.68 -22.59 -0.79
CA ASP A 78 9.09 -23.36 -1.90
C ASP A 78 9.56 -24.82 -1.74
N GLU A 79 8.63 -25.77 -1.86
CA GLU A 79 8.95 -27.22 -1.86
C GLU A 79 9.87 -27.63 -3.02
#